data_AF-A0A7J7MUZ0-F1
#
_entry.id   AF-A0A7J7MUZ0-F1
#
_cell.length_a   1.000
_cell.length_b   1.000
_cell.length_c   1.000
_cell.angle_alpha   90.00
_cell.angle_beta   90.00
_cell.angle_gamma   90.00
#
_symmetry.space_group_name_H-M   'P 1'
#
loop_
_entity.id
_entity.type
_entity.pdbx_description
1 polymer ?
#
loop_
_entity_poly.entity_id
_entity_poly.type
_entity_poly.pdbx_seq_one_letter_code
_entity_poly.pdbx_strand_id
1 'polypeptide(L)'
;MLRQCGFSDQQITQYLLNQPRVFMQKLERFKNIVARADVFGVRRDSQLFIGAVQGLGCMNKASIEAKFELYKSYGWYELDIISAFRKFPSILEFS
;
A
#
# COMPACT_ATOMS: atom_id res chain seq x y z
N MET A 1 16.47 -2.46 -5.64
CA MET A 1 15.30 -1.88 -4.95
C MET A 1 14.47 -2.93 -4.23
N LEU A 2 13.75 -3.81 -4.93
CA LEU A 2 12.82 -4.76 -4.31
C LEU A 2 13.50 -5.82 -3.46
N ARG A 3 14.64 -6.37 -3.91
CA ARG A 3 15.46 -7.28 -3.08
C ARG A 3 15.87 -6.65 -1.74
N GLN A 4 16.23 -5.36 -1.75
CA GLN A 4 16.56 -4.60 -0.52
C GLN A 4 15.34 -4.35 0.37
N CYS A 5 14.13 -4.43 -0.20
CA CYS A 5 12.88 -4.35 0.55
C CYS A 5 12.37 -5.74 0.96
N GLY A 6 13.14 -6.82 0.73
CA GLY A 6 12.81 -8.18 1.17
C GLY A 6 11.90 -8.98 0.23
N PHE A 7 11.78 -8.58 -1.04
CA PHE A 7 11.02 -9.36 -2.03
C PHE A 7 11.90 -10.43 -2.70
N SER A 8 11.32 -11.61 -2.93
CA SER A 8 11.92 -12.70 -3.71
C SER A 8 11.92 -12.38 -5.22
N ASP A 9 12.74 -13.09 -5.99
CA ASP A 9 12.82 -12.89 -7.45
C ASP A 9 11.51 -13.23 -8.17
N GLN A 10 10.80 -14.27 -7.72
CA GLN A 10 9.48 -14.62 -8.25
C GLN A 10 8.47 -13.49 -8.05
N GLN A 11 8.43 -12.95 -6.83
CA GLN A 11 7.63 -11.79 -6.49
C GLN A 11 7.97 -10.62 -7.42
N ILE A 12 9.25 -10.27 -7.54
CA ILE A 12 9.72 -9.16 -8.39
C ILE A 12 9.24 -9.30 -9.82
N THR A 13 9.37 -10.49 -10.42
CA THR A 13 8.87 -10.76 -11.77
C THR A 13 7.37 -10.56 -11.87
N GLN A 14 6.60 -11.09 -10.91
CA GLN A 14 5.14 -10.92 -10.89
C GLN A 14 4.73 -9.44 -10.76
N TYR A 15 5.39 -8.70 -9.87
CA TYR A 15 5.15 -7.27 -9.71
C TYR A 15 5.48 -6.49 -11.00
N LEU A 16 6.60 -6.81 -11.67
CA LEU A 16 7.04 -6.17 -12.91
C LEU A 16 6.04 -6.34 -14.06
N LEU A 17 5.45 -7.53 -14.18
CA LEU A 17 4.47 -7.83 -15.21
C LEU A 17 3.13 -7.13 -14.97
N ASN A 18 2.69 -7.06 -13.70
CA ASN A 18 1.37 -6.54 -13.37
C ASN A 18 1.34 -5.00 -13.25
N GLN A 19 2.37 -4.39 -12.66
CA GLN A 19 2.37 -2.95 -12.35
C GLN A 19 3.75 -2.28 -12.58
N PRO A 20 4.19 -2.12 -13.84
CA PRO A 20 5.51 -1.53 -14.15
C PRO A 20 5.69 -0.10 -13.61
N ARG A 21 4.60 0.65 -13.43
CA ARG A 21 4.63 2.04 -12.93
C ARG A 21 5.09 2.16 -11.48
N VAL A 22 4.89 1.13 -10.66
CA VAL A 22 5.33 1.14 -9.25
C VAL A 22 6.87 1.22 -9.16
N PHE A 23 7.59 0.74 -10.18
CA PHE A 23 9.06 0.75 -10.22
C PHE A 23 9.66 2.02 -10.81
N MET A 24 8.83 2.92 -11.34
CA MET A 24 9.29 4.23 -11.80
C MET A 24 9.50 5.21 -10.63
N GLN A 25 9.19 4.81 -9.39
CA GLN A 25 9.36 5.65 -8.20
C GLN A 25 10.79 5.57 -7.63
N LYS A 26 11.25 6.67 -7.03
CA LYS A 26 12.53 6.72 -6.29
C LYS A 26 12.55 5.66 -5.18
N LEU A 27 13.70 5.01 -5.00
CA LEU A 27 13.91 3.95 -4.00
C LEU A 27 13.43 4.33 -2.59
N GLU A 28 13.76 5.53 -2.13
CA GLU A 28 13.35 5.99 -0.80
C GLU A 28 11.83 6.16 -0.67
N ARG A 29 11.16 6.62 -1.73
CA ARG A 29 9.69 6.69 -1.75
C ARG A 29 9.10 5.28 -1.71
N PHE A 30 9.67 4.35 -2.47
CA PHE A 30 9.21 2.97 -2.48
C PHE A 30 9.37 2.29 -1.11
N LYS A 31 10.50 2.48 -0.43
CA LYS A 31 10.71 1.99 0.96
C LYS A 31 9.65 2.53 1.91
N ASN A 32 9.33 3.82 1.83
CA ASN A 32 8.29 4.42 2.67
C ASN A 32 6.91 3.82 2.42
N ILE A 33 6.57 3.53 1.16
CA ILE A 33 5.29 2.87 0.81
C ILE A 33 5.24 1.45 1.38
N VAL A 34 6.31 0.67 1.20
CA VAL A 34 6.42 -0.70 1.73
C VAL A 34 6.30 -0.69 3.26
N ALA A 35 7.05 0.19 3.94
CA ALA A 35 6.98 0.32 5.39
C ALA A 35 5.56 0.66 5.88
N ARG A 36 4.82 1.48 5.14
CA ARG A 36 3.45 1.84 5.48
C ARG A 36 2.47 0.68 5.27
N ALA A 37 2.65 -0.11 4.20
CA ALA A 37 1.89 -1.34 3.97
C ALA A 37 2.16 -2.39 5.08
N ASP A 38 3.39 -2.47 5.57
CA ASP A 38 3.75 -3.33 6.71
C ASP A 38 3.10 -2.85 8.02
N VAL A 39 3.10 -1.54 8.29
CA VAL A 39 2.42 -0.96 9.46
C VAL A 39 0.91 -1.24 9.45
N PHE A 40 0.29 -1.23 8.26
CA PHE A 40 -1.11 -1.60 8.11
C PHE A 40 -1.35 -3.13 8.12
N GLY A 41 -0.29 -3.92 8.31
CA GLY A 41 -0.39 -5.36 8.52
C GLY A 41 -0.74 -6.17 7.27
N VAL A 42 -0.49 -5.63 6.07
CA VAL A 42 -0.69 -6.37 4.82
C VAL A 42 0.43 -7.40 4.69
N ARG A 43 0.09 -8.68 4.54
CA ARG A 43 1.09 -9.72 4.44
C ARG A 43 1.84 -9.64 3.11
N ARG A 44 3.17 -9.62 3.15
CA ARG A 44 4.04 -9.51 1.97
C ARG A 44 3.94 -10.68 0.98
N ASP A 45 3.51 -11.85 1.45
CA ASP A 45 3.28 -13.05 0.64
C ASP A 45 1.92 -13.06 -0.08
N SER A 46 1.04 -12.11 0.26
CA SER A 46 -0.28 -11.99 -0.36
C SER A 46 -0.24 -11.18 -1.64
N GLN A 47 -1.08 -11.55 -2.61
CA GLN A 47 -1.37 -10.72 -3.80
C GLN A 47 -1.95 -9.34 -3.40
N LEU A 48 -2.56 -9.23 -2.23
CA LEU A 48 -3.06 -7.95 -1.70
C LEU A 48 -1.93 -6.96 -1.40
N PHE A 49 -0.70 -7.44 -1.19
CA PHE A 49 0.44 -6.55 -0.96
C PHE A 49 0.75 -5.69 -2.19
N ILE A 50 0.55 -6.23 -3.40
CA ILE A 50 0.69 -5.49 -4.65
C ILE A 50 -0.31 -4.33 -4.68
N GLY A 51 -1.58 -4.64 -4.43
CA GLY A 51 -2.65 -3.64 -4.40
C GLY A 51 -2.40 -2.58 -3.34
N ALA A 52 -1.95 -2.97 -2.14
CA ALA A 52 -1.62 -2.04 -1.07
C ALA A 52 -0.49 -1.09 -1.44
N VAL A 53 0.62 -1.61 -1.98
CA VAL A 53 1.75 -0.80 -2.42
C VAL A 53 1.35 0.13 -3.57
N GLN A 54 0.51 -0.35 -4.49
CA GLN A 54 -0.02 0.47 -5.59
C GLN A 54 -0.89 1.60 -5.07
N GLY A 55 -1.95 1.30 -4.30
CA GLY A 55 -2.88 2.29 -3.79
C GLY A 55 -2.16 3.37 -2.99
N LEU A 56 -1.31 2.95 -2.04
CA LEU A 56 -0.48 3.88 -1.26
C LEU A 56 0.52 4.64 -2.13
N GLY A 57 1.06 4.01 -3.18
CA GLY A 57 2.03 4.63 -4.08
C GLY A 57 1.45 5.70 -4.98
N CYS A 58 0.14 5.66 -5.26
CA CYS A 58 -0.58 6.69 -6.02
C CYS A 58 -0.94 7.92 -5.17
N MET A 59 -0.84 7.83 -3.84
CA MET A 59 -1.23 8.89 -2.92
C MET A 59 -0.02 9.53 -2.25
N ASN A 60 -0.17 10.78 -1.83
CA ASN A 60 0.76 11.40 -0.89
C ASN A 60 0.25 11.21 0.55
N LYS A 61 1.09 11.57 1.54
CA LYS A 61 0.76 11.42 2.96
C LYS A 61 -0.53 12.17 3.34
N ALA A 62 -0.71 13.39 2.85
CA ALA A 62 -1.89 14.21 3.14
C ALA A 62 -3.18 13.61 2.55
N SER A 63 -3.12 13.01 1.35
CA SER A 63 -4.27 12.31 0.75
C SER A 63 -4.70 11.10 1.58
N ILE A 64 -3.76 10.35 2.14
CA ILE A 64 -4.07 9.22 3.03
C ILE A 64 -4.70 9.72 4.32
N GLU A 65 -4.13 10.76 4.94
CA GLU A 65 -4.67 11.36 6.17
C GLU A 65 -6.09 11.91 5.97
N ALA A 66 -6.34 12.63 4.88
CA ALA A 66 -7.68 13.13 4.56
C ALA A 66 -8.72 12.00 4.44
N LYS A 67 -8.35 10.85 3.87
CA LYS A 67 -9.23 9.68 3.79
C LYS A 67 -9.49 9.07 5.16
N PHE A 68 -8.47 8.98 6.01
CA PHE A 68 -8.65 8.52 7.39
C PHE A 68 -9.61 9.41 8.15
N GLU A 69 -9.48 10.72 8.03
CA GLU A 69 -10.39 11.69 8.66
C GLU A 69 -11.82 11.59 8.08
N LEU A 70 -11.96 11.34 6.78
CA LEU A 70 -13.27 11.07 6.17
C LEU A 70 -13.94 9.82 6.78
N TYR A 71 -13.24 8.69 6.88
CA TYR A 71 -13.80 7.49 7.52
C TYR A 71 -14.13 7.73 9.00
N LYS A 72 -13.28 8.44 9.74
CA LYS A 72 -13.55 8.82 11.13
C LYS A 72 -14.81 9.69 11.25
N SER A 73 -15.05 10.60 10.31
CA SER A 73 -16.29 11.39 10.26
C SER A 73 -17.55 10.54 10.04
N TYR A 74 -17.41 9.35 9.44
CA TYR A 74 -18.47 8.34 9.31
C TYR A 74 -18.54 7.39 10.52
N GLY A 75 -17.82 7.68 11.60
CA GLY A 75 -17.86 6.93 12.86
C GLY A 75 -16.93 5.71 12.90
N TRP A 76 -16.02 5.56 11.93
CA TRP A 76 -15.06 4.46 11.96
C TRP A 76 -13.91 4.75 12.92
N TYR A 77 -13.46 3.73 13.65
CA TYR A 77 -12.20 3.82 14.38
C TYR A 77 -11.02 3.61 13.44
N GLU A 78 -9.85 4.16 13.79
CA GLU A 78 -8.64 4.01 13.00
C GLU A 78 -8.27 2.54 12.75
N LEU A 79 -8.50 1.68 13.75
CA LEU A 79 -8.30 0.24 13.66
C LEU A 79 -9.24 -0.44 12.67
N ASP A 80 -10.46 0.06 12.50
CA ASP A 80 -11.42 -0.46 11.52
C ASP A 80 -10.98 -0.12 10.10
N ILE A 81 -10.47 1.09 9.90
CA ILE A 81 -9.92 1.54 8.61
C ILE A 81 -8.71 0.67 8.23
N ILE A 82 -7.79 0.45 9.16
CA ILE A 82 -6.62 -0.42 8.95
C ILE A 82 -7.06 -1.86 8.65
N SER A 83 -8.03 -2.38 9.42
CA SER A 83 -8.56 -3.74 9.21
C SER A 83 -9.24 -3.90 7.85
N ALA A 84 -9.96 -2.88 7.39
CA ALA A 84 -10.58 -2.87 6.07
C ALA A 84 -9.54 -2.74 4.97
N PHE A 85 -8.55 -1.85 5.11
CA PHE A 85 -7.44 -1.72 4.16
C PHE A 85 -6.67 -3.03 4.00
N ARG A 86 -6.43 -3.75 5.10
CA ARG A 86 -5.75 -5.05 5.06
C ARG A 86 -6.50 -6.10 4.24
N LYS A 87 -7.84 -6.06 4.24
CA LYS A 87 -8.70 -6.97 3.48
C LYS A 87 -8.95 -6.48 2.06
N PHE A 88 -8.99 -5.16 1.88
CA PHE A 88 -9.37 -4.50 0.65
C PHE A 88 -8.55 -3.21 0.48
N PRO A 89 -7.31 -3.30 -0.03
CA PRO A 89 -6.39 -2.14 -0.08
C PRO A 89 -6.91 -0.96 -0.89
N SER A 90 -7.79 -1.23 -1.86
CA SER A 90 -8.45 -0.21 -2.67
C SER A 90 -9.47 0.64 -1.91
N ILE A 91 -9.79 0.33 -0.63
CA ILE A 91 -10.64 1.22 0.18
C ILE A 91 -10.06 2.64 0.25
N LEU A 92 -8.74 2.79 0.24
CA LEU A 92 -8.10 4.11 0.20
C LEU A 92 -7.94 4.67 -1.23
N GLU A 93 -8.37 3.98 -2.28
CA GLU A 93 -8.25 4.45 -3.67
C GLU A 93 -9.45 5.31 -4.10
N PHE A 94 -10.64 5.14 -3.50
CA PHE A 94 -11.87 5.85 -3.89
C PHE A 94 -11.78 7.36 -3.63
N SER A 95 -12.03 8.17 -4.67
CA SER A 95 -12.03 9.63 -4.65
C SER A 95 -13.11 10.23 -3.76
#